data_AF-A0A9W4QXT1-F1
#
_entry.id   AF-A0A9W4QXT1-F1
#
_cell.length_a   1.000
_cell.length_b   1.000
_cell.length_c   1.000
_cell.angle_alpha   90.00
_cell.angle_beta   90.00
_cell.angle_gamma   90.00
#
_symmetry.space_group_name_H-M   'P 1'
#
loop_
_entity.id
_entity.type
_entity.pdbx_description
1 polymer ?
#
loop_
_entity_poly.entity_id
_entity_poly.type
_entity_poly.pdbx_seq_one_letter_code
_entity_poly.pdbx_strand_id
1 'polypeptide(L)'
;MIASMIMLTAGLSLNGHLPPLIPWQGQSEQLMQTTGPLTTDFELSEGERSPNYQQTVAFVERLVAANPTQFRARDIGFSQSGRAIKMLVASEQSQFSAAMLKNNNKPTLLIQAGIHAGEIDGKDAAFMMLRDIALGKRRDLLSKVNILFIPILNVDGHERSSQYNRINQRGPTDMGFRTNANNLNLNRDFTKLDTPEVRAVLKVINEYQPDLYLDVHVTDGADYQYDITYGFTPSFASESPAIAQVLETKIKPTIDTALAKQGHIPGPLVFAMDKRDFKKGIAGWVASPRFSNGWGDLAAVPTILVENHSLKPYKQRVLGTYILYDGLISALSEHYIELEKAVIKEQKHLPQQLVVKRSYAKQPDLISFKGVAYKHFKSAISGQTEAKYLGKPQQYDALPIYWQKEVAVKVDVPDKFYIPPAYPDIVKKLTIQGIKVTKLDETYSKSEALKQASITNYTFAKQPFEGRFRVDATFNFDVKNSVDLTGWYEVATAQAKGELATHLLHPQAPDSFFSWGEFNTIFQRTEYVENYALEPFARSMLKENPAMALEFDRKIREDKEFASDPAARMDWLYAQTPYYDQAYLKYPILMSFKEK
;
A
#
# COMPACT_ATOMS: atom_id res chain seq x y z
N MET A 1 -33.27 30.67 13.10
CA MET A 1 -34.07 29.90 12.13
C MET A 1 -33.80 30.27 10.67
N ILE A 2 -33.62 31.54 10.28
CA ILE A 2 -33.40 31.92 8.87
C ILE A 2 -31.97 31.56 8.38
N ALA A 3 -30.94 31.71 9.23
CA ALA A 3 -29.57 31.31 8.88
C ALA A 3 -29.40 29.78 8.66
N SER A 4 -30.12 28.97 9.46
CA SER A 4 -30.12 27.50 9.32
C SER A 4 -30.83 27.02 8.05
N MET A 5 -31.80 27.77 7.54
CA MET A 5 -32.53 27.42 6.31
C MET A 5 -31.73 27.75 5.05
N ILE A 6 -30.92 28.82 5.08
CA ILE A 6 -30.05 29.21 3.94
C ILE A 6 -28.84 28.27 3.82
N MET A 7 -28.25 27.79 4.93
CA MET A 7 -27.16 26.79 4.86
C MET A 7 -27.65 25.43 4.33
N LEU A 8 -28.88 25.01 4.66
CA LEU A 8 -29.48 23.78 4.12
C LEU A 8 -29.56 23.81 2.57
N THR A 9 -29.78 24.98 1.97
CA THR A 9 -29.86 25.13 0.50
C THR A 9 -28.51 25.08 -0.20
N ALA A 10 -27.42 25.47 0.46
CA ALA A 10 -26.07 25.46 -0.13
C ALA A 10 -25.47 24.04 -0.18
N GLY A 11 -25.60 23.25 0.90
CA GLY A 11 -25.12 21.86 0.97
C GLY A 11 -25.85 20.90 0.03
N LEU A 12 -27.15 21.15 -0.22
CA LEU A 12 -27.94 20.42 -1.23
C LEU A 12 -27.46 20.69 -2.67
N SER A 13 -26.80 21.83 -2.93
CA SER A 13 -26.32 22.17 -4.28
C SER A 13 -25.01 21.48 -4.66
N LEU A 14 -24.08 21.33 -3.72
CA LEU A 14 -22.73 20.79 -4.00
C LEU A 14 -22.70 19.29 -4.28
N ASN A 15 -23.64 18.54 -3.70
CA ASN A 15 -23.75 17.09 -3.86
C ASN A 15 -24.93 16.67 -4.75
N GLY A 16 -25.59 17.62 -5.42
CA GLY A 16 -26.79 17.36 -6.22
C GLY A 16 -26.57 16.43 -7.41
N HIS A 17 -25.32 16.28 -7.87
CA HIS A 17 -24.94 15.34 -8.94
C HIS A 17 -24.77 13.90 -8.46
N LEU A 18 -24.68 13.66 -7.15
CA LEU A 18 -24.46 12.33 -6.57
C LEU A 18 -25.79 11.56 -6.38
N PRO A 19 -25.77 10.21 -6.35
CA PRO A 19 -26.97 9.39 -6.21
C PRO A 19 -27.81 9.70 -4.96
N PRO A 20 -29.14 9.54 -4.97
CA PRO A 20 -29.97 9.77 -3.79
C PRO A 20 -29.49 8.99 -2.56
N LEU A 21 -29.57 9.61 -1.38
CA LEU A 21 -29.17 8.97 -0.12
C LEU A 21 -30.23 8.00 0.38
N ILE A 22 -29.76 6.92 1.03
CA ILE A 22 -30.59 6.18 1.99
C ILE A 22 -30.51 6.95 3.30
N PRO A 23 -31.65 7.38 3.90
CA PRO A 23 -31.64 8.07 5.18
C PRO A 23 -30.94 7.23 6.25
N TRP A 24 -30.11 7.88 7.06
CA TRP A 24 -29.41 7.26 8.17
C TRP A 24 -29.57 8.11 9.43
N GLN A 25 -29.81 7.44 10.55
CA GLN A 25 -29.79 8.02 11.88
C GLN A 25 -29.22 6.95 12.82
N GLY A 26 -28.16 7.29 13.55
CA GLY A 26 -27.47 6.38 14.46
C GLY A 26 -27.34 6.96 15.86
N GLN A 27 -27.17 6.08 16.86
CA GLN A 27 -26.93 6.51 18.24
C GLN A 27 -25.59 7.23 18.38
N SER A 28 -24.66 7.00 17.46
CA SER A 28 -23.35 7.67 17.40
C SER A 28 -23.45 9.20 17.22
N GLU A 29 -24.60 9.76 16.80
CA GLU A 29 -24.80 11.22 16.79
C GLU A 29 -24.66 11.85 18.18
N GLN A 30 -24.91 11.08 19.25
CA GLN A 30 -24.74 11.53 20.64
C GLN A 30 -23.28 11.74 21.05
N LEU A 31 -22.31 11.27 20.24
CA LEU A 31 -20.88 11.51 20.46
C LEU A 31 -20.46 12.94 20.16
N MET A 32 -21.29 13.69 19.42
CA MET A 32 -21.00 15.07 19.07
C MET A 32 -21.32 16.00 20.23
N GLN A 33 -20.45 16.99 20.46
CA GLN A 33 -20.70 18.12 21.35
C GLN A 33 -20.81 19.42 20.56
N THR A 34 -21.72 20.30 20.96
CA THR A 34 -21.95 21.58 20.27
C THR A 34 -21.10 22.72 20.83
N THR A 35 -20.65 22.60 22.09
CA THR A 35 -19.85 23.60 22.80
C THR A 35 -18.93 22.92 23.82
N GLY A 36 -17.92 23.65 24.30
CA GLY A 36 -17.06 23.20 25.40
C GLY A 36 -15.56 23.26 25.06
N PRO A 37 -14.70 22.91 26.03
CA PRO A 37 -13.27 22.78 25.76
C PRO A 37 -13.04 21.66 24.73
N LEU A 38 -12.08 21.88 23.84
CA LEU A 38 -11.66 20.92 22.81
C LEU A 38 -12.77 20.45 21.86
N THR A 39 -13.84 21.24 21.66
CA THR A 39 -14.78 20.99 20.54
C THR A 39 -14.04 21.08 19.22
N THR A 40 -14.20 20.06 18.37
CA THR A 40 -13.50 19.97 17.09
C THR A 40 -14.20 20.83 16.04
N ASP A 41 -13.49 21.23 14.99
CA ASP A 41 -14.09 21.98 13.86
C ASP A 41 -15.17 21.16 13.14
N PHE A 42 -15.02 19.83 13.08
CA PHE A 42 -16.07 18.92 12.61
C PHE A 42 -17.36 19.06 13.41
N GLU A 43 -17.25 19.14 14.74
CA GLU A 43 -18.42 19.28 15.60
C GLU A 43 -19.04 20.68 15.58
N LEU A 44 -18.20 21.73 15.61
CA LEU A 44 -18.65 23.13 15.50
C LEU A 44 -19.37 23.41 14.18
N SER A 45 -19.12 22.60 13.16
CA SER A 45 -19.79 22.66 11.85
C SER A 45 -20.91 21.65 11.68
N GLU A 46 -21.39 21.03 12.77
CA GLU A 46 -22.45 20.01 12.73
C GLU A 46 -22.14 18.81 11.80
N GLY A 47 -20.86 18.56 11.55
CA GLY A 47 -20.35 17.45 10.74
C GLY A 47 -20.08 17.79 9.27
N GLU A 48 -19.94 19.07 8.93
CA GLU A 48 -19.78 19.53 7.54
C GLU A 48 -18.34 19.89 7.12
N ARG A 49 -17.46 20.21 8.08
CA ARG A 49 -16.09 20.71 7.79
C ARG A 49 -15.02 19.91 8.51
N SER A 50 -13.81 19.99 7.99
CA SER A 50 -12.58 19.46 8.59
C SER A 50 -11.58 20.62 8.72
N PRO A 51 -10.76 20.71 9.79
CA PRO A 51 -9.83 21.82 9.96
C PRO A 51 -8.69 21.78 8.93
N ASN A 52 -8.21 22.95 8.50
CA ASN A 52 -6.99 23.06 7.68
C ASN A 52 -5.73 22.63 8.47
N TYR A 53 -4.54 22.62 7.85
CA TYR A 53 -3.32 22.19 8.54
C TYR A 53 -3.02 23.04 9.80
N GLN A 54 -3.09 24.36 9.70
CA GLN A 54 -2.81 25.25 10.83
C GLN A 54 -3.77 25.01 12.00
N GLN A 55 -5.07 24.88 11.72
CA GLN A 55 -6.10 24.58 12.72
C GLN A 55 -5.93 23.18 13.31
N THR A 56 -5.53 22.20 12.48
CA THR A 56 -5.21 20.84 12.93
C THR A 56 -4.06 20.87 13.94
N VAL A 57 -2.97 21.58 13.64
CA VAL A 57 -1.83 21.71 14.56
C VAL A 57 -2.25 22.44 15.84
N ALA A 58 -3.00 23.54 15.73
CA ALA A 58 -3.50 24.27 16.90
C ALA A 58 -4.43 23.41 17.78
N PHE A 59 -5.25 22.54 17.19
CA PHE A 59 -6.07 21.59 17.94
C PHE A 59 -5.20 20.57 18.69
N VAL A 60 -4.18 20.01 18.03
CA VAL A 60 -3.21 19.10 18.65
C VAL A 60 -2.50 19.76 19.83
N GLU A 61 -2.06 21.01 19.69
CA GLU A 61 -1.42 21.77 20.77
C GLU A 61 -2.36 22.01 21.95
N ARG A 62 -3.62 22.39 21.69
CA ARG A 62 -4.65 22.55 22.74
C ARG A 62 -4.92 21.23 23.46
N LEU A 63 -5.00 20.11 22.73
CA LEU A 63 -5.21 18.78 23.29
C LEU A 63 -4.06 18.38 24.23
N VAL A 64 -2.81 18.58 23.78
CA VAL A 64 -1.62 18.34 24.60
C VAL A 64 -1.59 19.24 25.83
N ALA A 65 -1.89 20.53 25.68
CA ALA A 65 -1.91 21.47 26.80
C ALA A 65 -2.98 21.12 27.85
N ALA A 66 -4.13 20.59 27.42
CA ALA A 66 -5.19 20.18 28.33
C ALA A 66 -4.82 18.94 29.15
N ASN A 67 -4.07 17.98 28.58
CA ASN A 67 -3.69 16.74 29.25
C ASN A 67 -2.24 16.31 28.89
N PRO A 68 -1.22 17.04 29.37
CA PRO A 68 0.17 16.81 28.99
C PRO A 68 0.75 15.50 29.53
N THR A 69 0.08 14.88 30.51
CA THR A 69 0.43 13.55 31.03
C THR A 69 -0.10 12.43 30.14
N GLN A 70 -1.09 12.70 29.29
CA GLN A 70 -1.69 11.69 28.41
C GLN A 70 -1.25 11.85 26.96
N PHE A 71 -0.91 13.06 26.52
CA PHE A 71 -0.62 13.35 25.13
C PHE A 71 0.73 14.02 24.93
N ARG A 72 1.45 13.61 23.88
CA ARG A 72 2.64 14.30 23.38
C ARG A 72 2.63 14.33 21.86
N ALA A 73 2.76 15.52 21.28
CA ALA A 73 2.95 15.69 19.84
C ALA A 73 4.45 15.66 19.48
N ARG A 74 4.76 15.19 18.28
CA ARG A 74 6.10 15.26 17.68
C ARG A 74 6.02 15.33 16.17
N ASP A 75 7.14 15.74 15.57
CA ASP A 75 7.31 15.77 14.13
C ASP A 75 7.99 14.46 13.72
N ILE A 76 7.38 13.73 12.78
CA ILE A 76 7.93 12.44 12.29
C ILE A 76 8.69 12.59 10.97
N GLY A 77 8.59 13.76 10.34
CA GLY A 77 9.23 14.10 9.08
C GLY A 77 8.67 15.40 8.52
N PHE A 78 9.11 15.75 7.32
CA PHE A 78 8.64 16.91 6.58
C PHE A 78 8.20 16.46 5.18
N SER A 79 7.14 17.05 4.65
CA SER A 79 6.70 16.84 3.27
C SER A 79 7.67 17.45 2.25
N GLN A 80 7.41 17.22 0.96
CA GLN A 80 8.19 17.82 -0.11
C GLN A 80 8.16 19.35 -0.09
N SER A 81 7.05 19.96 0.35
CA SER A 81 6.94 21.42 0.52
C SER A 81 7.46 21.93 1.88
N GLY A 82 8.10 21.08 2.68
CA GLY A 82 8.69 21.46 3.97
C GLY A 82 7.68 21.60 5.12
N ARG A 83 6.44 21.10 4.99
CA ARG A 83 5.47 21.09 6.11
C ARG A 83 5.75 19.93 7.05
N ALA A 84 5.74 20.17 8.36
CA ALA A 84 5.94 19.12 9.35
C ALA A 84 4.78 18.12 9.35
N ILE A 85 5.12 16.83 9.34
CA ILE A 85 4.15 15.75 9.50
C ILE A 85 4.08 15.45 10.99
N LYS A 86 2.92 15.75 11.60
CA LYS A 86 2.71 15.59 13.04
C LYS A 86 2.27 14.16 13.36
N MET A 87 2.70 13.66 14.51
CA MET A 87 2.14 12.48 15.16
C MET A 87 1.85 12.81 16.63
N LEU A 88 0.69 12.38 17.11
CA LEU A 88 0.34 12.38 18.52
C LEU A 88 0.63 11.00 19.13
N VAL A 89 1.26 10.98 20.29
CA VAL A 89 1.37 9.79 21.15
C VAL A 89 0.41 9.97 22.30
N ALA A 90 -0.56 9.06 22.44
CA ALA A 90 -1.46 8.99 23.57
C ALA A 90 -1.16 7.76 24.42
N SER A 91 -0.95 7.97 25.72
CA SER A 91 -0.67 6.93 26.71
C SER A 91 -1.31 7.29 28.03
N GLU A 92 -1.56 6.32 28.89
CA GLU A 92 -2.21 6.57 30.19
C GLU A 92 -1.34 7.36 31.17
N GLN A 93 -0.02 7.13 31.17
CA GLN A 93 0.89 7.62 32.21
C GLN A 93 2.22 8.18 31.66
N SER A 94 2.19 9.31 30.96
CA SER A 94 3.39 10.04 30.49
C SER A 94 4.44 9.16 29.76
N GLN A 95 4.01 8.06 29.14
CA GLN A 95 4.85 7.09 28.45
C GLN A 95 4.81 7.39 26.96
N PHE A 96 5.84 8.08 26.45
CA PHE A 96 5.80 8.60 25.08
C PHE A 96 6.89 8.08 24.15
N SER A 97 7.95 7.47 24.70
CA SER A 97 9.00 6.85 23.90
C SER A 97 8.63 5.41 23.53
N ALA A 98 9.15 4.92 22.42
CA ALA A 98 8.96 3.53 22.01
C ALA A 98 9.35 2.52 23.10
N ALA A 99 10.48 2.75 23.78
CA ALA A 99 10.93 1.89 24.88
C ALA A 99 9.96 1.88 26.07
N MET A 100 9.31 3.01 26.38
CA MET A 100 8.31 3.06 27.45
C MET A 100 7.02 2.34 27.05
N LEU A 101 6.53 2.56 25.83
CA LEU A 101 5.31 1.91 25.34
C LEU A 101 5.47 0.39 25.25
N LYS A 102 6.61 -0.09 24.75
CA LYS A 102 6.90 -1.52 24.66
C LYS A 102 6.91 -2.25 26.02
N ASN A 103 7.22 -1.53 27.10
CA ASN A 103 7.38 -2.13 28.44
C ASN A 103 6.16 -1.92 29.35
N ASN A 104 5.04 -1.37 28.86
CA ASN A 104 3.87 -1.05 29.67
C ASN A 104 2.74 -2.08 29.62
N ASN A 105 2.99 -3.26 29.03
CA ASN A 105 2.05 -4.38 28.90
C ASN A 105 0.72 -4.05 28.19
N LYS A 106 0.69 -2.99 27.36
CA LYS A 106 -0.46 -2.64 26.52
C LYS A 106 -0.08 -2.68 25.05
N PRO A 107 -0.95 -3.19 24.16
CA PRO A 107 -0.72 -3.11 22.74
C PRO A 107 -0.69 -1.65 22.27
N THR A 108 0.13 -1.39 21.26
CA THR A 108 0.28 -0.09 20.60
C THR A 108 -0.42 -0.11 19.24
N LEU A 109 -1.43 0.75 19.11
CA LEU A 109 -2.18 0.95 17.87
C LEU A 109 -1.62 2.17 17.12
N LEU A 110 -1.18 1.99 15.88
CA LEU A 110 -0.85 3.09 14.97
C LEU A 110 -2.05 3.39 14.06
N ILE A 111 -2.57 4.61 14.13
CA ILE A 111 -3.64 5.11 13.26
C ILE A 111 -3.04 6.16 12.32
N GLN A 112 -3.17 5.95 11.02
CA GLN A 112 -2.75 6.88 9.99
C GLN A 112 -3.96 7.36 9.19
N ALA A 113 -4.18 8.67 9.17
CA ALA A 113 -5.23 9.32 8.39
C ALA A 113 -4.63 10.26 7.33
N GLY A 114 -5.44 10.57 6.31
CA GLY A 114 -5.13 11.62 5.34
C GLY A 114 -3.94 11.31 4.43
N ILE A 115 -3.67 10.04 4.13
CA ILE A 115 -2.72 9.65 3.07
C ILE A 115 -3.22 10.09 1.68
N HIS A 116 -4.53 10.00 1.45
CA HIS A 116 -5.24 10.80 0.47
C HIS A 116 -5.99 11.91 1.23
N ALA A 117 -5.62 13.16 1.05
CA ALA A 117 -6.05 14.20 1.97
C ALA A 117 -7.53 14.64 1.81
N GLY A 118 -8.21 14.21 0.74
CA GLY A 118 -9.66 14.36 0.60
C GLY A 118 -10.46 13.26 1.32
N GLU A 119 -9.79 12.23 1.85
CA GLU A 119 -10.37 11.07 2.52
C GLU A 119 -10.10 11.18 4.03
N ILE A 120 -10.58 12.27 4.63
CA ILE A 120 -10.06 12.77 5.92
C ILE A 120 -10.87 12.31 7.15
N ASP A 121 -11.83 11.42 6.95
CA ASP A 121 -12.75 10.92 7.99
C ASP A 121 -12.01 10.45 9.26
N GLY A 122 -10.90 9.73 9.07
CA GLY A 122 -10.10 9.18 10.16
C GLY A 122 -9.48 10.24 11.07
N LYS A 123 -9.22 11.45 10.54
CA LYS A 123 -8.66 12.57 11.31
C LYS A 123 -9.67 13.06 12.35
N ASP A 124 -10.87 13.38 11.88
CA ASP A 124 -11.89 14.02 12.70
C ASP A 124 -12.51 13.04 13.69
N ALA A 125 -12.63 11.76 13.30
CA ALA A 125 -13.03 10.69 14.22
C ALA A 125 -12.04 10.52 15.38
N ALA A 126 -10.74 10.54 15.08
CA ALA A 126 -9.70 10.41 16.10
C ALA A 126 -9.65 11.65 17.00
N PHE A 127 -9.82 12.85 16.45
CA PHE A 127 -9.91 14.07 17.26
C PHE A 127 -11.10 14.06 18.23
N MET A 128 -12.26 13.56 17.82
CA MET A 128 -13.39 13.34 18.74
C MET A 128 -13.05 12.34 19.85
N MET A 129 -12.42 11.20 19.52
CA MET A 129 -12.04 10.19 20.51
C MET A 129 -10.99 10.72 21.50
N LEU A 130 -9.94 11.38 20.99
CA LEU A 130 -8.88 11.96 21.80
C LEU A 130 -9.40 13.08 22.70
N ARG A 131 -10.35 13.89 22.21
CA ARG A 131 -11.10 14.83 23.05
C ARG A 131 -11.82 14.11 24.19
N ASP A 132 -12.56 13.03 23.91
CA ASP A 132 -13.30 12.33 24.97
C ASP A 132 -12.37 11.68 26.01
N ILE A 133 -11.19 11.21 25.60
CA ILE A 133 -10.12 10.79 26.51
C ILE A 133 -9.68 11.98 27.38
N ALA A 134 -9.35 13.12 26.75
CA ALA A 134 -8.88 14.33 27.41
C ALA A 134 -9.88 14.92 28.42
N LEU A 135 -11.18 14.81 28.13
CA LEU A 135 -12.26 15.26 29.02
C LEU A 135 -12.65 14.19 30.06
N GLY A 136 -11.97 13.05 30.08
CA GLY A 136 -12.21 11.98 31.03
C GLY A 136 -13.46 11.13 30.76
N LYS A 137 -14.15 11.34 29.63
CA LYS A 137 -15.32 10.55 29.22
C LYS A 137 -14.95 9.13 28.77
N ARG A 138 -13.73 8.96 28.24
CA ARG A 138 -13.20 7.68 27.73
C ARG A 138 -11.82 7.32 28.28
N ARG A 139 -11.62 7.49 29.60
CA ARG A 139 -10.36 7.09 30.27
C ARG A 139 -10.05 5.61 30.10
N ASP A 140 -11.09 4.79 29.91
CA ASP A 140 -11.00 3.35 29.69
C ASP A 140 -10.22 2.96 28.42
N LEU A 141 -10.08 3.85 27.44
CA LEU A 141 -9.37 3.55 26.20
C LEU A 141 -7.85 3.46 26.43
N LEU A 142 -7.26 4.42 27.14
CA LEU A 142 -5.82 4.43 27.37
C LEU A 142 -5.36 3.40 28.42
N SER A 143 -6.28 2.88 29.25
CA SER A 143 -5.98 1.72 30.10
C SER A 143 -5.88 0.41 29.30
N LYS A 144 -6.38 0.38 28.06
CA LYS A 144 -6.39 -0.80 27.18
C LYS A 144 -5.25 -0.79 26.17
N VAL A 145 -4.94 0.37 25.59
CA VAL A 145 -3.99 0.50 24.47
C VAL A 145 -3.14 1.76 24.59
N ASN A 146 -2.00 1.76 23.90
CA ASN A 146 -1.29 2.99 23.51
C ASN A 146 -1.72 3.39 22.10
N ILE A 147 -1.81 4.70 21.81
CA ILE A 147 -2.22 5.19 20.47
C ILE A 147 -1.10 6.07 19.89
N LEU A 148 -0.67 5.73 18.68
CA LEU A 148 0.11 6.60 17.81
C LEU A 148 -0.83 7.10 16.72
N PHE A 149 -0.96 8.40 16.55
CA PHE A 149 -1.93 8.96 15.60
C PHE A 149 -1.29 10.00 14.69
N ILE A 150 -1.32 9.72 13.39
CA ILE A 150 -0.89 10.63 12.32
C ILE A 150 -2.16 11.24 11.70
N PRO A 151 -2.54 12.49 12.07
CA PRO A 151 -3.80 13.10 11.61
C PRO A 151 -3.83 13.41 10.12
N ILE A 152 -2.69 13.80 9.55
CA ILE A 152 -2.56 14.15 8.14
C ILE A 152 -1.20 13.65 7.67
N LEU A 153 -1.18 12.55 6.91
CA LEU A 153 0.06 12.08 6.30
C LEU A 153 0.44 12.94 5.07
N ASN A 154 -0.50 13.14 4.15
CA ASN A 154 -0.31 13.98 2.96
C ASN A 154 -0.61 15.45 3.26
N VAL A 155 0.24 16.09 4.06
CA VAL A 155 0.08 17.50 4.47
C VAL A 155 0.11 18.47 3.29
N ASP A 156 0.77 18.12 2.19
CA ASP A 156 0.82 18.95 0.98
C ASP A 156 -0.46 18.85 0.16
N GLY A 157 -0.96 17.63 -0.04
CA GLY A 157 -2.26 17.39 -0.66
C GLY A 157 -3.40 17.99 0.16
N HIS A 158 -3.30 17.97 1.49
CA HIS A 158 -4.29 18.56 2.40
C HIS A 158 -4.46 20.06 2.16
N GLU A 159 -3.36 20.79 2.03
CA GLU A 159 -3.41 22.24 1.81
C GLU A 159 -3.70 22.63 0.36
N ARG A 160 -3.64 21.68 -0.58
CA ARG A 160 -4.28 21.82 -1.89
C ARG A 160 -5.79 21.57 -1.75
N SER A 161 -6.46 22.43 -1.01
CA SER A 161 -7.85 22.26 -0.59
C SER A 161 -8.85 22.91 -1.55
N SER A 162 -9.95 22.21 -1.85
CA SER A 162 -11.06 22.72 -2.66
C SER A 162 -12.30 21.86 -2.49
N GLN A 163 -13.48 22.48 -2.50
CA GLN A 163 -14.77 21.79 -2.63
C GLN A 163 -14.89 20.93 -3.91
N TYR A 164 -14.05 21.16 -4.93
CA TYR A 164 -14.13 20.47 -6.22
C TYR A 164 -13.14 19.32 -6.38
N ASN A 165 -12.34 19.01 -5.35
CA ASN A 165 -11.27 18.01 -5.47
C ASN A 165 -11.76 16.57 -5.61
N ARG A 166 -13.01 16.26 -5.24
CA ARG A 166 -13.59 14.91 -5.35
C ARG A 166 -15.03 14.93 -5.83
N ILE A 167 -15.23 14.69 -7.12
CA ILE A 167 -16.55 14.64 -7.74
C ILE A 167 -17.38 13.44 -7.27
N ASN A 168 -16.76 12.35 -6.85
CA ASN A 168 -17.41 11.07 -6.56
C ASN A 168 -17.60 10.80 -5.05
N GLN A 169 -17.54 11.84 -4.21
CA GLN A 169 -17.58 11.71 -2.75
C GLN A 169 -18.42 12.82 -2.11
N ARG A 170 -19.17 12.47 -1.06
CA ARG A 170 -19.77 13.42 -0.11
C ARG A 170 -18.77 13.73 1.00
N GLY A 171 -17.76 14.55 0.72
CA GLY A 171 -16.70 14.87 1.68
C GLY A 171 -17.07 15.95 2.70
N PRO A 172 -16.10 16.38 3.52
CA PRO A 172 -16.15 17.72 4.11
C PRO A 172 -16.31 18.77 3.00
N THR A 173 -16.78 19.96 3.37
CA THR A 173 -17.00 21.08 2.45
C THR A 173 -15.77 21.38 1.59
N ASP A 174 -14.59 21.44 2.24
CA ASP A 174 -13.31 21.59 1.57
C ASP A 174 -12.51 20.28 1.71
N MET A 175 -12.09 19.71 0.58
CA MET A 175 -11.38 18.43 0.52
C MET A 175 -9.95 18.65 0.06
N GLY A 176 -8.99 17.94 0.66
CA GLY A 176 -7.63 17.87 0.15
C GLY A 176 -7.52 17.11 -1.18
N PHE A 177 -6.36 17.22 -1.81
CA PHE A 177 -6.02 16.53 -3.05
C PHE A 177 -5.40 15.15 -2.80
N ARG A 178 -5.52 14.25 -3.79
CA ARG A 178 -5.12 12.83 -3.65
C ARG A 178 -3.62 12.63 -3.49
N THR A 179 -2.82 13.37 -4.25
CA THR A 179 -1.37 13.23 -4.33
C THR A 179 -0.66 14.32 -3.52
N ASN A 180 0.63 14.14 -3.23
CA ASN A 180 1.45 15.19 -2.61
C ASN A 180 1.83 16.29 -3.63
N ALA A 181 2.68 17.23 -3.23
CA ALA A 181 3.11 18.35 -4.07
C ALA A 181 3.80 17.95 -5.38
N ASN A 182 4.41 16.75 -5.43
CA ASN A 182 5.05 16.21 -6.65
C ASN A 182 4.11 15.33 -7.48
N ASN A 183 2.80 15.37 -7.20
CA ASN A 183 1.80 14.48 -7.80
C ASN A 183 2.07 12.98 -7.61
N LEU A 184 2.79 12.60 -6.53
CA LEU A 184 2.96 11.20 -6.15
C LEU A 184 1.83 10.76 -5.22
N ASN A 185 1.28 9.58 -5.48
CA ASN A 185 0.32 8.94 -4.61
C ASN A 185 1.06 8.17 -3.52
N LEU A 186 0.93 8.64 -2.28
CA LEU A 186 1.54 8.02 -1.11
C LEU A 186 1.06 6.57 -0.92
N ASN A 187 -0.20 6.26 -1.24
CA ASN A 187 -0.77 4.91 -1.19
C ASN A 187 -0.34 4.02 -2.38
N ARG A 188 0.83 4.30 -2.98
CA ARG A 188 1.53 3.46 -3.96
C ARG A 188 3.02 3.32 -3.63
N ASP A 189 3.47 3.87 -2.49
CA ASP A 189 4.88 4.14 -2.24
C ASP A 189 5.52 3.22 -1.17
N PHE A 190 4.79 2.25 -0.61
CA PHE A 190 5.28 1.38 0.47
C PHE A 190 6.44 0.45 0.06
N THR A 191 6.71 0.28 -1.24
CA THR A 191 7.89 -0.46 -1.73
C THR A 191 9.00 0.45 -2.24
N LYS A 192 8.68 1.34 -3.19
CA LYS A 192 9.65 2.20 -3.87
C LYS A 192 10.20 3.34 -2.99
N LEU A 193 9.45 3.78 -1.98
CA LEU A 193 9.85 4.77 -0.98
C LEU A 193 10.40 6.08 -1.56
N ASP A 194 9.74 6.64 -2.57
CA ASP A 194 10.14 7.91 -3.18
C ASP A 194 9.73 9.13 -2.34
N THR A 195 8.69 8.97 -1.52
CA THR A 195 8.05 10.06 -0.78
C THR A 195 8.59 10.16 0.65
N PRO A 196 8.92 11.37 1.17
CA PRO A 196 9.34 11.53 2.56
C PRO A 196 8.24 11.15 3.55
N GLU A 197 6.98 11.27 3.17
CA GLU A 197 5.80 10.94 3.97
C GLU A 197 5.76 9.44 4.33
N VAL A 198 5.82 8.55 3.34
CA VAL A 198 5.81 7.10 3.61
C VAL A 198 7.10 6.65 4.30
N ARG A 199 8.25 7.26 3.99
CA ARG A 199 9.50 7.03 4.75
C ARG A 199 9.37 7.40 6.22
N ALA A 200 8.62 8.45 6.57
CA ALA A 200 8.35 8.82 7.95
C ALA A 200 7.47 7.79 8.67
N VAL A 201 6.43 7.28 8.01
CA VAL A 201 5.60 6.19 8.55
C VAL A 201 6.43 4.94 8.85
N LEU A 202 7.29 4.52 7.91
CA LEU A 202 8.12 3.33 8.13
C LEU A 202 9.14 3.51 9.26
N LYS A 203 9.67 4.73 9.44
CA LYS A 203 10.51 5.05 10.61
C LYS A 203 9.71 4.91 11.91
N VAL A 204 8.48 5.41 11.97
CA VAL A 204 7.59 5.23 13.13
C VAL A 204 7.33 3.75 13.39
N ILE A 205 7.01 2.96 12.36
CA ILE A 205 6.76 1.52 12.52
C ILE A 205 8.01 0.80 13.04
N ASN A 206 9.20 1.12 12.52
CA ASN A 206 10.44 0.49 12.99
C ASN A 206 10.83 0.94 14.41
N GLU A 207 10.60 2.22 14.76
CA GLU A 207 10.91 2.75 16.09
C GLU A 207 9.95 2.18 17.14
N TYR A 208 8.65 2.27 16.90
CA TYR A 208 7.61 1.95 17.88
C TYR A 208 7.12 0.50 17.85
N GLN A 209 7.30 -0.22 16.73
CA GLN A 209 6.83 -1.60 16.55
C GLN A 209 5.35 -1.76 16.96
N PRO A 210 4.41 -1.04 16.30
CA PRO A 210 2.99 -1.13 16.65
C PRO A 210 2.46 -2.56 16.45
N ASP A 211 1.61 -2.98 17.37
CA ASP A 211 0.97 -4.30 17.36
C ASP A 211 -0.15 -4.38 16.31
N LEU A 212 -0.72 -3.23 15.94
CA LEU A 212 -1.64 -3.11 14.82
C LEU A 212 -1.49 -1.76 14.13
N TYR A 213 -1.45 -1.79 12.79
CA TYR A 213 -1.44 -0.61 11.93
C TYR A 213 -2.81 -0.43 11.25
N LEU A 214 -3.39 0.76 11.39
CA LEU A 214 -4.68 1.12 10.82
C LEU A 214 -4.49 2.28 9.83
N ASP A 215 -4.84 2.03 8.58
CA ASP A 215 -4.78 3.00 7.50
C ASP A 215 -6.20 3.39 7.07
N VAL A 216 -6.58 4.66 7.21
CA VAL A 216 -7.98 5.11 7.07
C VAL A 216 -8.20 5.96 5.81
N HIS A 217 -9.03 5.43 4.91
CA HIS A 217 -9.38 5.95 3.58
C HIS A 217 -10.89 6.04 3.37
N VAL A 218 -11.28 6.42 2.15
CA VAL A 218 -12.66 6.46 1.66
C VAL A 218 -12.72 5.85 0.25
N THR A 219 -13.68 4.95 0.03
CA THR A 219 -13.83 4.15 -1.20
C THR A 219 -14.11 5.00 -2.44
N ASP A 220 -13.91 4.42 -3.62
CA ASP A 220 -14.37 4.99 -4.89
C ASP A 220 -15.25 3.98 -5.65
N GLY A 221 -16.30 4.45 -6.35
CA GLY A 221 -16.76 3.82 -7.59
C GLY A 221 -17.96 2.86 -7.58
N ALA A 222 -18.69 2.69 -6.46
CA ALA A 222 -19.99 2.00 -6.43
C ALA A 222 -20.83 2.47 -5.23
N ASP A 223 -22.16 2.28 -5.27
CA ASP A 223 -23.07 2.51 -4.13
C ASP A 223 -23.61 1.18 -3.56
N TYR A 224 -23.53 1.05 -2.24
CA TYR A 224 -24.01 -0.09 -1.46
C TYR A 224 -24.42 0.37 -0.06
N GLN A 225 -25.08 -0.47 0.74
CA GLN A 225 -25.64 -0.03 2.03
C GLN A 225 -24.57 0.16 3.11
N TYR A 226 -23.43 -0.51 2.99
CA TYR A 226 -22.34 -0.44 3.96
C TYR A 226 -21.76 0.97 4.05
N ASP A 227 -21.61 1.51 5.26
CA ASP A 227 -21.05 2.85 5.46
C ASP A 227 -19.60 2.81 5.92
N ILE A 228 -19.24 1.82 6.72
CA ILE A 228 -17.87 1.53 7.14
C ILE A 228 -17.45 0.21 6.50
N THR A 229 -16.57 0.28 5.49
CA THR A 229 -15.95 -0.92 4.92
C THR A 229 -14.48 -0.96 5.27
N TYR A 230 -13.96 -2.16 5.50
CA TYR A 230 -12.56 -2.36 5.82
C TYR A 230 -12.13 -3.78 5.46
N GLY A 231 -10.83 -3.98 5.36
CA GLY A 231 -10.26 -5.28 5.06
C GLY A 231 -8.78 -5.37 5.36
N PHE A 232 -8.28 -6.57 5.20
CA PHE A 232 -6.89 -6.98 5.31
C PHE A 232 -6.71 -8.13 4.30
N THR A 233 -5.47 -8.60 4.09
CA THR A 233 -5.27 -9.73 3.18
C THR A 233 -5.98 -10.97 3.72
N PRO A 234 -6.90 -11.60 2.97
CA PRO A 234 -7.63 -12.78 3.43
C PRO A 234 -6.67 -13.95 3.70
N SER A 235 -6.97 -14.79 4.70
CA SER A 235 -6.07 -15.87 5.13
C SER A 235 -5.73 -16.89 4.03
N PHE A 236 -6.61 -17.12 3.06
CA PHE A 236 -6.35 -18.01 1.92
C PHE A 236 -5.39 -17.42 0.87
N ALA A 237 -5.06 -16.13 0.95
CA ALA A 237 -4.20 -15.41 -0.01
C ALA A 237 -3.13 -14.55 0.66
N SER A 238 -2.93 -14.72 1.97
CA SER A 238 -2.02 -13.98 2.83
C SER A 238 -0.68 -14.71 2.94
N GLU A 239 0.42 -13.96 2.96
CA GLU A 239 1.74 -14.47 3.33
C GLU A 239 1.95 -14.48 4.87
N SER A 240 1.08 -13.83 5.62
CA SER A 240 0.96 -13.91 7.09
C SER A 240 -0.36 -14.56 7.55
N PRO A 241 -0.69 -15.80 7.15
CA PRO A 241 -2.03 -16.38 7.31
C PRO A 241 -2.51 -16.51 8.76
N ALA A 242 -1.62 -16.69 9.73
CA ALA A 242 -1.97 -16.72 11.15
C ALA A 242 -2.41 -15.34 11.65
N ILE A 243 -1.78 -14.26 11.18
CA ILE A 243 -2.20 -12.89 11.49
C ILE A 243 -3.58 -12.64 10.87
N ALA A 244 -3.72 -12.94 9.57
CA ALA A 244 -4.99 -12.78 8.86
C ALA A 244 -6.14 -13.55 9.53
N GLN A 245 -5.88 -14.75 10.04
CA GLN A 245 -6.86 -15.55 10.76
C GLN A 245 -7.33 -14.89 12.07
N VAL A 246 -6.43 -14.27 12.84
CA VAL A 246 -6.80 -13.54 14.05
C VAL A 246 -7.61 -12.29 13.69
N LEU A 247 -7.20 -11.54 12.66
CA LEU A 247 -7.95 -10.38 12.19
C LEU A 247 -9.38 -10.76 11.75
N GLU A 248 -9.53 -11.86 11.01
CA GLU A 248 -10.81 -12.35 10.49
C GLU A 248 -11.73 -12.89 11.60
N THR A 249 -11.21 -13.72 12.50
CA THR A 249 -12.05 -14.50 13.42
C THR A 249 -12.19 -13.90 14.82
N LYS A 250 -11.34 -12.93 15.17
CA LYS A 250 -11.32 -12.31 16.51
C LYS A 250 -11.55 -10.81 16.43
N ILE A 251 -10.76 -10.10 15.62
CA ILE A 251 -10.81 -8.63 15.59
C ILE A 251 -12.05 -8.13 14.84
N LYS A 252 -12.30 -8.65 13.64
CA LYS A 252 -13.40 -8.21 12.77
C LYS A 252 -14.78 -8.36 13.44
N PRO A 253 -15.16 -9.49 14.07
CA PRO A 253 -16.49 -9.65 14.66
C PRO A 253 -16.79 -8.63 15.77
N THR A 254 -15.79 -8.26 16.57
CA THR A 254 -15.93 -7.26 17.65
C THR A 254 -16.16 -5.87 17.08
N ILE A 255 -15.44 -5.48 16.03
CA ILE A 255 -15.66 -4.21 15.31
C ILE A 255 -17.06 -4.18 14.67
N ASP A 256 -17.45 -5.25 13.97
CA ASP A 256 -18.76 -5.35 13.32
C ASP A 256 -19.90 -5.20 14.33
N THR A 257 -19.77 -5.84 15.49
CA THR A 257 -20.76 -5.78 16.57
C THR A 257 -20.86 -4.36 17.15
N ALA A 258 -19.73 -3.69 17.38
CA ALA A 258 -19.72 -2.31 17.88
C ALA A 258 -20.41 -1.35 16.90
N LEU A 259 -20.09 -1.47 15.61
CA LEU A 259 -20.70 -0.67 14.53
C LEU A 259 -22.21 -0.90 14.43
N ALA A 260 -22.63 -2.15 14.34
CA ALA A 260 -24.05 -2.51 14.23
C ALA A 260 -24.88 -1.99 15.42
N LYS A 261 -24.34 -2.08 16.64
CA LYS A 261 -25.00 -1.59 17.85
C LYS A 261 -25.27 -0.07 17.80
N GLN A 262 -24.44 0.68 17.09
CA GLN A 262 -24.53 2.14 16.97
C GLN A 262 -25.30 2.61 15.73
N GLY A 263 -25.90 1.67 14.98
CA GLY A 263 -26.69 1.96 13.78
C GLY A 263 -25.87 2.06 12.49
N HIS A 264 -24.60 1.67 12.50
CA HIS A 264 -23.78 1.56 11.30
C HIS A 264 -23.94 0.18 10.64
N ILE A 265 -23.65 0.08 9.34
CA ILE A 265 -23.74 -1.17 8.57
C ILE A 265 -22.32 -1.51 8.09
N PRO A 266 -21.55 -2.32 8.85
CA PRO A 266 -20.20 -2.69 8.46
C PRO A 266 -20.20 -3.66 7.29
N GLY A 267 -19.19 -3.57 6.42
CA GLY A 267 -19.06 -4.43 5.25
C GLY A 267 -17.62 -4.74 4.85
N PRO A 268 -17.43 -5.75 3.97
CA PRO A 268 -16.10 -6.08 3.48
C PRO A 268 -15.59 -5.02 2.50
N LEU A 269 -14.27 -4.82 2.44
CA LEU A 269 -13.62 -4.06 1.39
C LEU A 269 -13.68 -4.83 0.06
N VAL A 270 -14.50 -4.34 -0.87
CA VAL A 270 -14.70 -4.93 -2.20
C VAL A 270 -14.86 -3.86 -3.26
N PHE A 271 -14.59 -4.21 -4.52
CA PHE A 271 -14.72 -3.29 -5.67
C PHE A 271 -15.66 -3.88 -6.73
N ALA A 272 -16.37 -3.05 -7.49
CA ALA A 272 -17.21 -3.57 -8.59
C ALA A 272 -16.34 -4.14 -9.73
N MET A 273 -16.67 -5.34 -10.23
CA MET A 273 -16.03 -5.88 -11.45
C MET A 273 -16.42 -5.08 -12.68
N ASP A 274 -17.68 -4.65 -12.72
CA ASP A 274 -18.23 -3.77 -13.76
C ASP A 274 -19.01 -2.64 -13.07
N LYS A 275 -18.50 -1.41 -13.22
CA LYS A 275 -19.11 -0.21 -12.61
C LYS A 275 -20.48 0.14 -13.22
N ARG A 276 -20.82 -0.42 -14.37
CA ARG A 276 -22.11 -0.19 -15.05
C ARG A 276 -23.11 -1.29 -14.74
N ASP A 277 -22.63 -2.51 -14.49
CA ASP A 277 -23.49 -3.65 -14.18
C ASP A 277 -23.01 -4.39 -12.93
N PHE A 278 -23.42 -3.90 -11.77
CA PHE A 278 -23.02 -4.43 -10.46
C PHE A 278 -23.38 -5.93 -10.29
N LYS A 279 -24.41 -6.42 -11.00
CA LYS A 279 -24.81 -7.85 -11.00
C LYS A 279 -23.75 -8.78 -11.59
N LYS A 280 -22.81 -8.28 -12.40
CA LYS A 280 -21.67 -9.08 -12.89
C LYS A 280 -20.70 -9.47 -11.78
N GLY A 281 -20.87 -8.89 -10.59
CA GLY A 281 -20.14 -9.27 -9.39
C GLY A 281 -19.12 -8.24 -8.94
N ILE A 282 -18.38 -8.63 -7.91
CA ILE A 282 -17.41 -7.81 -7.21
C ILE A 282 -16.04 -8.49 -7.19
N ALA A 283 -14.99 -7.70 -7.06
CA ALA A 283 -13.61 -8.10 -6.96
C ALA A 283 -13.24 -8.26 -5.47
N GLY A 284 -12.90 -9.48 -5.08
CA GLY A 284 -12.22 -9.78 -3.83
C GLY A 284 -10.72 -9.49 -3.99
N TRP A 285 -10.35 -8.23 -3.78
CA TRP A 285 -9.01 -7.73 -4.06
C TRP A 285 -7.98 -8.17 -3.02
N VAL A 286 -6.77 -8.52 -3.47
CA VAL A 286 -5.62 -8.82 -2.62
C VAL A 286 -4.55 -7.76 -2.89
N ALA A 287 -4.22 -7.00 -1.86
CA ALA A 287 -3.30 -5.87 -1.98
C ALA A 287 -1.88 -6.35 -2.29
N SER A 288 -1.29 -5.81 -3.35
CA SER A 288 0.15 -5.91 -3.60
C SER A 288 0.94 -5.09 -2.57
N PRO A 289 2.24 -5.33 -2.36
CA PRO A 289 2.99 -4.65 -1.28
C PRO A 289 3.23 -3.15 -1.47
N ARG A 290 2.85 -2.56 -2.61
CA ARG A 290 2.86 -1.10 -2.78
C ARG A 290 1.83 -0.37 -1.89
N PHE A 291 0.85 -1.09 -1.36
CA PHE A 291 -0.19 -0.59 -0.45
C PHE A 291 0.14 -0.98 0.99
N SER A 292 -0.31 -0.19 1.96
CA SER A 292 -0.05 -0.40 3.41
C SER A 292 -0.38 -1.81 3.90
N ASN A 293 -1.57 -2.32 3.58
CA ASN A 293 -2.03 -3.65 4.03
C ASN A 293 -1.32 -4.81 3.32
N GLY A 294 -1.01 -4.68 2.02
CA GLY A 294 -0.18 -5.68 1.33
C GLY A 294 1.27 -5.67 1.80
N TRP A 295 1.80 -4.50 2.15
CA TRP A 295 3.12 -4.35 2.76
C TRP A 295 3.13 -4.99 4.16
N GLY A 296 2.10 -4.71 4.98
CA GLY A 296 1.96 -5.24 6.33
C GLY A 296 1.90 -6.76 6.35
N ASP A 297 1.20 -7.37 5.39
CA ASP A 297 1.14 -8.82 5.19
C ASP A 297 2.52 -9.45 4.97
N LEU A 298 3.39 -8.84 4.16
CA LEU A 298 4.77 -9.33 3.95
C LEU A 298 5.74 -8.97 5.08
N ALA A 299 5.45 -7.91 5.82
CA ALA A 299 6.28 -7.42 6.91
C ALA A 299 5.94 -8.06 8.27
N ALA A 300 4.94 -8.96 8.30
CA ALA A 300 4.31 -9.48 9.52
C ALA A 300 3.87 -8.38 10.49
N VAL A 301 3.32 -7.28 9.95
CA VAL A 301 2.72 -6.18 10.70
C VAL A 301 1.21 -6.24 10.50
N PRO A 302 0.42 -6.61 11.52
CA PRO A 302 -1.04 -6.67 11.41
C PRO A 302 -1.59 -5.33 10.92
N THR A 303 -2.20 -5.32 9.74
CA THR A 303 -2.61 -4.07 9.09
C THR A 303 -4.05 -4.15 8.61
N ILE A 304 -4.87 -3.20 9.03
CA ILE A 304 -6.26 -3.03 8.58
C ILE A 304 -6.34 -1.78 7.71
N LEU A 305 -6.91 -1.95 6.51
CA LEU A 305 -7.24 -0.86 5.60
C LEU A 305 -8.74 -0.56 5.76
N VAL A 306 -9.06 0.63 6.27
CA VAL A 306 -10.42 1.16 6.32
C VAL A 306 -10.66 1.98 5.07
N GLU A 307 -11.81 1.75 4.46
CA GLU A 307 -12.26 2.40 3.25
C GLU A 307 -13.73 2.76 3.50
N ASN A 308 -13.98 3.92 4.11
CA ASN A 308 -15.36 4.34 4.38
C ASN A 308 -16.10 4.60 3.06
N HIS A 309 -17.42 4.41 3.02
CA HIS A 309 -18.10 4.53 1.74
C HIS A 309 -18.29 5.99 1.30
N SER A 310 -17.63 6.41 0.22
CA SER A 310 -17.63 7.82 -0.29
C SER A 310 -18.99 8.47 -0.52
N LEU A 311 -20.04 7.70 -0.80
CA LEU A 311 -21.38 8.23 -1.05
C LEU A 311 -22.21 8.37 0.23
N LYS A 312 -21.75 7.90 1.39
CA LYS A 312 -22.43 8.18 2.65
C LYS A 312 -22.08 9.57 3.15
N PRO A 313 -23.00 10.29 3.83
CA PRO A 313 -22.72 11.62 4.36
C PRO A 313 -21.45 11.64 5.19
N TYR A 314 -20.63 12.68 5.04
CA TYR A 314 -19.37 12.81 5.75
C TYR A 314 -19.53 12.64 7.27
N LYS A 315 -20.54 13.28 7.87
CA LYS A 315 -20.92 13.10 9.27
C LYS A 315 -21.10 11.63 9.67
N GLN A 316 -21.86 10.86 8.89
CA GLN A 316 -22.09 9.44 9.14
C GLN A 316 -20.77 8.65 9.14
N ARG A 317 -19.87 8.92 8.19
CA ARG A 317 -18.61 8.19 8.08
C ARG A 317 -17.65 8.52 9.22
N VAL A 318 -17.55 9.78 9.63
CA VAL A 318 -16.74 10.19 10.79
C VAL A 318 -17.24 9.51 12.07
N LEU A 319 -18.55 9.53 12.30
CA LEU A 319 -19.16 8.88 13.47
C LEU A 319 -18.96 7.36 13.45
N GLY A 320 -19.12 6.72 12.29
CA GLY A 320 -18.85 5.29 12.17
C GLY A 320 -17.38 4.95 12.37
N THR A 321 -16.47 5.81 11.91
CA THR A 321 -15.02 5.63 12.13
C THR A 321 -14.65 5.74 13.60
N TYR A 322 -15.29 6.64 14.35
CA TYR A 322 -15.13 6.69 15.81
C TYR A 322 -15.50 5.34 16.45
N ILE A 323 -16.66 4.79 16.07
CA ILE A 323 -17.13 3.51 16.59
C ILE A 323 -16.21 2.36 16.16
N LEU A 324 -15.67 2.41 14.94
CA LEU A 324 -14.66 1.45 14.47
C LEU A 324 -13.41 1.51 15.35
N TYR A 325 -12.90 2.70 15.68
CA TYR A 325 -11.75 2.81 16.60
C TYR A 325 -12.07 2.21 17.97
N ASP A 326 -13.25 2.47 18.52
CA ASP A 326 -13.65 1.95 19.82
C ASP A 326 -13.76 0.41 19.82
N GLY A 327 -14.40 -0.14 18.79
CA GLY A 327 -14.50 -1.59 18.58
C GLY A 327 -13.13 -2.23 18.37
N LEU A 328 -12.25 -1.60 17.60
CA LEU A 328 -10.89 -2.08 17.33
C LEU A 328 -10.03 -2.05 18.59
N ILE A 329 -10.09 -0.97 19.40
CA ILE A 329 -9.36 -0.87 20.67
C ILE A 329 -9.80 -1.98 21.62
N SER A 330 -11.11 -2.22 21.71
CA SER A 330 -11.65 -3.30 22.54
C SER A 330 -11.16 -4.68 22.06
N ALA A 331 -11.24 -4.93 20.75
CA ALA A 331 -10.81 -6.19 20.16
C ALA A 331 -9.29 -6.43 20.29
N LEU A 332 -8.48 -5.40 20.04
CA LEU A 332 -7.03 -5.47 20.16
C LEU A 332 -6.61 -5.73 21.61
N SER A 333 -7.25 -5.07 22.57
CA SER A 333 -6.97 -5.29 23.99
C SER A 333 -7.34 -6.71 24.44
N GLU A 334 -8.45 -7.26 23.95
CA GLU A 334 -8.92 -8.60 24.32
C GLU A 334 -8.07 -9.72 23.70
N HIS A 335 -7.62 -9.54 22.45
CA HIS A 335 -6.95 -10.57 21.66
C HIS A 335 -5.47 -10.28 21.37
N TYR A 336 -4.86 -9.37 22.13
CA TYR A 336 -3.47 -8.94 21.93
C TYR A 336 -2.50 -10.14 21.96
N ILE A 337 -2.65 -11.06 22.92
CA ILE A 337 -1.75 -12.20 23.08
C ILE A 337 -1.86 -13.18 21.90
N GLU A 338 -3.07 -13.43 21.39
CA GLU A 338 -3.24 -14.25 20.18
C GLU A 338 -2.61 -13.58 18.95
N LEU A 339 -2.78 -12.27 18.79
CA LEU A 339 -2.21 -11.52 17.68
C LEU A 339 -0.67 -11.50 17.75
N GLU A 340 -0.10 -11.25 18.93
CA GLU A 340 1.35 -11.26 19.16
C GLU A 340 1.96 -12.64 18.84
N LYS A 341 1.31 -13.73 19.29
CA LYS A 341 1.74 -15.09 18.95
C LYS A 341 1.70 -15.36 17.44
N ALA A 342 0.67 -14.86 16.75
CA ALA A 342 0.58 -14.96 15.31
C ALA A 342 1.73 -14.20 14.62
N VAL A 343 2.03 -12.97 15.05
CA VAL A 343 3.17 -12.19 14.55
C VAL A 343 4.49 -12.92 14.76
N ILE A 344 4.76 -13.43 15.97
CA ILE A 344 6.00 -14.17 16.26
C ILE A 344 6.12 -15.42 15.38
N LYS A 345 5.00 -16.10 15.08
CA LYS A 345 4.98 -17.26 14.21
C LYS A 345 5.40 -16.86 12.78
N GLU A 346 4.80 -15.82 12.22
CA GLU A 346 5.11 -15.40 10.84
C GLU A 346 6.52 -14.83 10.72
N GLN A 347 7.00 -14.07 11.71
CA GLN A 347 8.39 -13.59 11.72
C GLN A 347 9.45 -14.70 11.79
N LYS A 348 9.06 -15.92 12.22
CA LYS A 348 9.92 -17.11 12.23
C LYS A 348 9.72 -18.00 11.00
N HIS A 349 8.72 -17.73 10.18
CA HIS A 349 8.45 -18.49 8.97
C HIS A 349 9.50 -18.16 7.90
N LEU A 350 10.15 -19.18 7.35
CA LEU A 350 11.17 -19.06 6.32
C LEU A 350 10.74 -19.88 5.09
N PRO A 351 9.91 -19.33 4.19
CA PRO A 351 9.42 -20.06 3.04
C PRO A 351 10.54 -20.37 2.05
N GLN A 352 10.50 -21.55 1.42
CA GLN A 352 11.39 -21.88 0.30
C GLN A 352 10.90 -21.31 -1.04
N GLN A 353 9.59 -21.05 -1.15
CA GLN A 353 8.98 -20.44 -2.32
C GLN A 353 7.93 -19.41 -1.91
N LEU A 354 7.83 -18.33 -2.66
CA LEU A 354 6.96 -17.20 -2.33
C LEU A 354 6.08 -16.80 -3.52
N VAL A 355 4.81 -16.51 -3.27
CA VAL A 355 3.87 -16.05 -4.31
C VAL A 355 4.02 -14.55 -4.50
N VAL A 356 4.58 -14.13 -5.64
CA VAL A 356 4.83 -12.70 -5.91
C VAL A 356 3.72 -12.04 -6.74
N LYS A 357 2.87 -12.83 -7.40
CA LYS A 357 1.75 -12.31 -8.19
C LYS A 357 0.55 -13.25 -8.15
N ARG A 358 -0.63 -12.68 -7.92
CA ARG A 358 -1.93 -13.36 -7.98
C ARG A 358 -2.83 -12.76 -9.06
N SER A 359 -3.70 -13.58 -9.65
CA SER A 359 -4.77 -13.19 -10.57
C SER A 359 -6.15 -13.48 -9.98
N TYR A 360 -7.17 -12.85 -10.57
CA TYR A 360 -8.56 -13.13 -10.23
C TYR A 360 -8.96 -14.54 -10.63
N ALA A 361 -9.70 -15.21 -9.74
CA ALA A 361 -10.29 -16.50 -10.00
C ALA A 361 -11.19 -16.46 -11.23
N LYS A 362 -11.16 -17.50 -12.06
CA LYS A 362 -12.07 -17.61 -13.21
C LYS A 362 -13.51 -17.92 -12.78
N GLN A 363 -13.67 -18.69 -11.70
CA GLN A 363 -14.96 -19.03 -11.12
C GLN A 363 -15.20 -18.16 -9.87
N PRO A 364 -16.38 -17.53 -9.74
CA PRO A 364 -16.69 -16.74 -8.56
C PRO A 364 -17.13 -17.62 -7.39
N ASP A 365 -16.88 -17.16 -6.18
CA ASP A 365 -17.64 -17.59 -5.01
C ASP A 365 -18.95 -16.77 -4.95
N LEU A 366 -19.95 -17.21 -4.19
CA LEU A 366 -21.23 -16.48 -4.04
C LEU A 366 -21.35 -15.93 -2.63
N ILE A 367 -21.72 -14.66 -2.49
CA ILE A 367 -21.91 -14.01 -1.19
C ILE A 367 -23.25 -13.30 -1.07
N SER A 368 -23.73 -13.20 0.17
CA SER A 368 -24.79 -12.27 0.54
C SER A 368 -24.23 -10.85 0.59
N PHE A 369 -24.89 -9.91 -0.09
CA PHE A 369 -24.40 -8.54 -0.22
C PHE A 369 -25.53 -7.50 -0.16
N LYS A 370 -25.34 -6.47 0.67
CA LYS A 370 -26.28 -5.37 0.84
C LYS A 370 -25.97 -4.23 -0.14
N GLY A 371 -26.46 -4.34 -1.37
CA GLY A 371 -26.27 -3.32 -2.41
C GLY A 371 -27.35 -2.24 -2.44
N VAL A 372 -27.29 -1.38 -3.46
CA VAL A 372 -28.27 -0.33 -3.75
C VAL A 372 -28.85 -0.55 -5.15
N ALA A 373 -30.16 -0.40 -5.29
CA ALA A 373 -30.83 -0.53 -6.58
C ALA A 373 -30.31 0.49 -7.59
N TYR A 374 -30.10 0.05 -8.83
CA TYR A 374 -29.69 0.89 -9.95
C TYR A 374 -30.53 0.58 -11.19
N LYS A 375 -30.56 1.53 -12.12
CA LYS A 375 -31.08 1.33 -13.48
C LYS A 375 -30.06 1.78 -14.51
N HIS A 376 -30.14 1.20 -15.69
CA HIS A 376 -29.36 1.64 -16.82
C HIS A 376 -30.06 2.79 -17.55
N PHE A 377 -29.27 3.68 -18.15
CA PHE A 377 -29.76 4.66 -19.11
C PHE A 377 -28.74 4.84 -20.24
N LYS A 378 -29.21 5.16 -21.45
CA LYS A 378 -28.34 5.52 -22.55
C LYS A 378 -27.93 6.99 -22.41
N SER A 379 -26.65 7.24 -22.23
CA SER A 379 -26.10 8.59 -22.11
C SER A 379 -25.92 9.20 -23.50
N ALA A 380 -26.55 10.35 -23.75
CA ALA A 380 -26.32 11.11 -24.98
C ALA A 380 -24.92 11.76 -25.01
N ILE A 381 -24.32 12.01 -23.84
CA ILE A 381 -23.00 12.64 -23.71
C ILE A 381 -21.88 11.65 -24.04
N SER A 382 -21.91 10.46 -23.42
CA SER A 382 -20.87 9.45 -23.63
C SER A 382 -21.17 8.49 -24.78
N GLY A 383 -22.43 8.45 -25.26
CA GLY A 383 -22.90 7.45 -26.22
C GLY A 383 -23.05 6.05 -25.64
N GLN A 384 -22.69 5.86 -24.36
CA GLN A 384 -22.67 4.56 -23.68
C GLN A 384 -23.91 4.35 -22.80
N THR A 385 -24.17 3.09 -22.45
CA THR A 385 -25.07 2.76 -21.36
C THR A 385 -24.37 3.01 -20.03
N GLU A 386 -24.99 3.76 -19.13
CA GLU A 386 -24.45 4.08 -17.81
C GLU A 386 -25.39 3.63 -16.69
N ALA A 387 -24.86 3.43 -15.49
CA ALA A 387 -25.63 3.11 -14.29
C ALA A 387 -26.10 4.38 -13.57
N LYS A 388 -27.35 4.34 -13.09
CA LYS A 388 -27.93 5.34 -12.18
C LYS A 388 -28.45 4.66 -10.93
N TYR A 389 -27.76 4.88 -9.82
CA TYR A 389 -28.21 4.44 -8.49
C TYR A 389 -29.48 5.20 -8.06
N LEU A 390 -30.37 4.49 -7.35
CA LEU A 390 -31.71 4.95 -7.02
C LEU A 390 -31.90 5.29 -5.52
N GLY A 391 -30.88 5.10 -4.68
CA GLY A 391 -30.96 5.33 -3.24
C GLY A 391 -31.94 4.41 -2.51
N LYS A 392 -32.19 3.21 -3.06
CA LYS A 392 -33.07 2.20 -2.45
C LYS A 392 -32.26 0.96 -2.09
N PRO A 393 -32.34 0.44 -0.84
CA PRO A 393 -31.71 -0.81 -0.45
C PRO A 393 -32.07 -1.95 -1.42
N GLN A 394 -31.08 -2.74 -1.82
CA GLN A 394 -31.24 -3.96 -2.61
C GLN A 394 -30.40 -5.07 -1.99
N GLN A 395 -31.05 -6.16 -1.59
CA GLN A 395 -30.37 -7.36 -1.12
C GLN A 395 -29.99 -8.25 -2.32
N TYR A 396 -28.77 -8.80 -2.29
CA TYR A 396 -28.31 -9.83 -3.20
C TYR A 396 -27.96 -11.06 -2.38
N ASP A 397 -28.68 -12.16 -2.54
CA ASP A 397 -28.44 -13.37 -1.74
C ASP A 397 -27.26 -14.20 -2.26
N ALA A 398 -26.92 -14.04 -3.54
CA ALA A 398 -25.86 -14.78 -4.23
C ALA A 398 -25.15 -13.89 -5.27
N LEU A 399 -24.51 -12.81 -4.79
CA LEU A 399 -23.69 -11.95 -5.65
C LEU A 399 -22.34 -12.65 -5.95
N PRO A 400 -21.91 -12.73 -7.22
CA PRO A 400 -20.59 -13.27 -7.55
C PRO A 400 -19.46 -12.42 -6.98
N ILE A 401 -18.49 -13.05 -6.31
CA ILE A 401 -17.21 -12.44 -5.94
C ILE A 401 -16.05 -13.21 -6.58
N TYR A 402 -15.22 -12.48 -7.33
CA TYR A 402 -14.01 -13.01 -7.94
C TYR A 402 -12.82 -12.65 -7.06
N TRP A 403 -12.30 -13.61 -6.33
CA TRP A 403 -11.14 -13.40 -5.46
C TRP A 403 -9.84 -13.42 -6.26
N GLN A 404 -8.93 -12.50 -5.93
CA GLN A 404 -7.56 -12.48 -6.44
C GLN A 404 -6.69 -13.55 -5.76
N LYS A 405 -7.08 -14.82 -5.90
CA LYS A 405 -6.49 -15.98 -5.19
C LYS A 405 -5.68 -16.93 -6.08
N GLU A 406 -5.78 -16.83 -7.40
CA GLU A 406 -5.03 -17.71 -8.30
C GLU A 406 -3.55 -17.31 -8.35
N VAL A 407 -2.64 -18.25 -8.14
CA VAL A 407 -1.20 -18.01 -8.20
C VAL A 407 -0.78 -17.82 -9.66
N ALA A 408 -0.29 -16.62 -9.99
CA ALA A 408 0.18 -16.29 -11.34
C ALA A 408 1.70 -16.37 -11.47
N VAL A 409 2.43 -15.96 -10.42
CA VAL A 409 3.90 -16.06 -10.37
C VAL A 409 4.33 -16.45 -8.96
N LYS A 410 5.18 -17.47 -8.88
CA LYS A 410 5.85 -17.94 -7.69
C LYS A 410 7.36 -17.98 -7.94
N VAL A 411 8.16 -17.64 -6.95
CA VAL A 411 9.63 -17.63 -7.04
C VAL A 411 10.22 -18.51 -5.96
N ASP A 412 11.37 -19.11 -6.24
CA ASP A 412 12.19 -19.71 -5.18
C ASP A 412 12.81 -18.58 -4.36
N VAL A 413 12.76 -18.68 -3.04
CA VAL A 413 13.32 -17.67 -2.13
C VAL A 413 14.84 -17.86 -2.06
N PRO A 414 15.66 -16.87 -2.48
CA PRO A 414 17.10 -16.94 -2.30
C PRO A 414 17.45 -17.04 -0.81
N ASP A 415 18.53 -17.74 -0.45
CA ASP A 415 19.04 -17.67 0.92
C ASP A 415 19.56 -16.26 1.22
N LYS A 416 20.24 -15.66 0.24
CA LYS A 416 20.78 -14.31 0.31
C LYS A 416 20.70 -13.57 -1.02
N PHE A 417 20.53 -12.27 -0.94
CA PHE A 417 20.77 -11.33 -2.04
C PHE A 417 22.09 -10.58 -1.81
N TYR A 418 22.82 -10.32 -2.88
CA TYR A 418 24.05 -9.53 -2.88
C TYR A 418 23.90 -8.31 -3.78
N ILE A 419 24.04 -7.13 -3.17
CA ILE A 419 23.83 -5.83 -3.83
C ILE A 419 25.20 -5.16 -4.01
N PRO A 420 25.58 -4.78 -5.24
CA PRO A 420 26.87 -4.16 -5.46
C PRO A 420 26.94 -2.74 -4.86
N PRO A 421 28.15 -2.25 -4.52
CA PRO A 421 28.34 -0.94 -3.91
C PRO A 421 27.85 0.24 -4.76
N ALA A 422 27.64 0.03 -6.07
CA ALA A 422 27.08 1.00 -7.00
C ALA A 422 25.61 1.39 -6.70
N TYR A 423 24.90 0.66 -5.84
CA TYR A 423 23.48 0.90 -5.53
C TYR A 423 23.22 1.27 -4.05
N PRO A 424 23.83 2.34 -3.51
CA PRO A 424 23.68 2.73 -2.11
C PRO A 424 22.24 3.15 -1.76
N ASP A 425 21.48 3.67 -2.74
CA ASP A 425 20.09 4.06 -2.53
C ASP A 425 19.16 2.85 -2.30
N ILE A 426 19.44 1.72 -2.94
CA ILE A 426 18.70 0.47 -2.68
C ILE A 426 18.94 0.01 -1.24
N VAL A 427 20.18 0.05 -0.77
CA VAL A 427 20.54 -0.29 0.62
C VAL A 427 19.81 0.63 1.61
N LYS A 428 19.79 1.94 1.34
CA LYS A 428 19.07 2.92 2.16
C LYS A 428 17.57 2.62 2.22
N LYS A 429 16.94 2.28 1.08
CA LYS A 429 15.52 1.91 1.03
C LYS A 429 15.25 0.66 1.86
N LEU A 430 16.06 -0.40 1.72
CA LEU A 430 15.95 -1.61 2.53
C LEU A 430 16.10 -1.35 4.03
N THR A 431 17.04 -0.49 4.44
CA THR A 431 17.18 -0.10 5.85
C THR A 431 15.94 0.63 6.37
N ILE A 432 15.32 1.51 5.58
CA ILE A 432 14.06 2.17 5.94
C ILE A 432 12.91 1.17 6.03
N GLN A 433 12.90 0.11 5.20
CA GLN A 433 11.97 -1.00 5.32
C GLN A 433 12.16 -1.80 6.63
N GLY A 434 13.25 -1.56 7.37
CA GLY A 434 13.64 -2.35 8.55
C GLY A 434 14.25 -3.71 8.20
N ILE A 435 14.70 -3.88 6.95
CA ILE A 435 15.42 -5.08 6.49
C ILE A 435 16.89 -4.94 6.90
N LYS A 436 17.43 -5.98 7.54
CA LYS A 436 18.84 -6.03 7.92
C LYS A 436 19.70 -6.20 6.67
N VAL A 437 20.69 -5.32 6.53
CA VAL A 437 21.69 -5.33 5.46
C VAL A 437 23.08 -5.34 6.08
N THR A 438 23.96 -6.23 5.63
CA THR A 438 25.34 -6.37 6.12
C THR A 438 26.30 -5.94 5.02
N LYS A 439 27.25 -5.04 5.30
CA LYS A 439 28.32 -4.72 4.35
C LYS A 439 29.44 -5.77 4.46
N LEU A 440 29.89 -6.31 3.33
CA LEU A 440 30.94 -7.31 3.25
C LEU A 440 32.32 -6.63 3.16
N ASP A 441 33.27 -7.10 3.96
CA ASP A 441 34.67 -6.63 3.96
C ASP A 441 35.59 -7.58 3.18
N GLU A 442 36.89 -7.25 3.11
CA GLU A 442 37.93 -7.98 2.37
C GLU A 442 38.13 -9.43 2.84
N THR A 443 37.64 -9.81 4.02
CA THR A 443 37.78 -11.18 4.54
C THR A 443 36.66 -12.13 4.08
N TYR A 444 35.59 -11.59 3.47
CA TYR A 444 34.38 -12.32 3.09
C TYR A 444 34.32 -12.69 1.58
N SER A 445 35.40 -12.49 0.83
CA SER A 445 35.41 -12.33 -0.65
C SER A 445 35.40 -13.60 -1.51
N LYS A 446 34.94 -14.76 -1.02
CA LYS A 446 34.72 -15.93 -1.89
C LYS A 446 33.37 -16.57 -1.58
N SER A 447 32.39 -16.33 -2.45
CA SER A 447 31.10 -17.00 -2.37
C SER A 447 31.06 -18.28 -3.20
N GLU A 448 30.18 -19.15 -2.72
CA GLU A 448 29.46 -20.23 -3.40
C GLU A 448 28.97 -19.84 -4.81
N ALA A 449 28.49 -20.83 -5.56
CA ALA A 449 27.85 -20.62 -6.86
C ALA A 449 26.63 -19.68 -6.71
N LEU A 450 26.73 -18.46 -7.25
CA LEU A 450 25.65 -17.47 -7.26
C LEU A 450 24.81 -17.61 -8.52
N LYS A 451 23.58 -17.09 -8.50
CA LYS A 451 22.76 -16.90 -9.69
C LYS A 451 22.63 -15.42 -10.03
N GLN A 452 22.80 -15.11 -11.31
CA GLN A 452 22.50 -13.81 -11.89
C GLN A 452 21.32 -13.95 -12.86
N ALA A 453 20.34 -13.05 -12.76
CA ALA A 453 19.26 -12.98 -13.74
C ALA A 453 19.73 -12.23 -15.00
N SER A 454 19.56 -12.86 -16.16
CA SER A 454 19.80 -12.30 -17.49
C SER A 454 18.46 -12.08 -18.18
N ILE A 455 18.20 -10.86 -18.63
CA ILE A 455 16.95 -10.51 -19.30
C ILE A 455 16.92 -11.12 -20.70
N THR A 456 15.84 -11.84 -21.01
CA THR A 456 15.65 -12.48 -22.33
C THR A 456 14.64 -11.74 -23.21
N ASN A 457 13.66 -11.08 -22.59
CA ASN A 457 12.70 -10.21 -23.25
C ASN A 457 12.23 -9.15 -22.25
N TYR A 458 11.86 -7.96 -22.72
CA TYR A 458 11.36 -6.89 -21.85
C TYR A 458 10.43 -5.93 -22.59
N THR A 459 9.61 -5.23 -21.82
CA THR A 459 8.76 -4.15 -22.33
C THR A 459 8.66 -3.04 -21.28
N PHE A 460 8.90 -1.81 -21.72
CA PHE A 460 8.67 -0.62 -20.90
C PHE A 460 7.21 -0.18 -20.98
N ALA A 461 6.69 0.33 -19.87
CA ALA A 461 5.42 1.04 -19.85
C ALA A 461 5.47 2.22 -20.83
N LYS A 462 4.39 2.43 -21.60
CA LYS A 462 4.31 3.52 -22.59
C LYS A 462 4.08 4.91 -21.97
N GLN A 463 3.74 4.96 -20.69
CA GLN A 463 3.45 6.16 -19.93
C GLN A 463 4.01 6.01 -18.52
N PRO A 464 4.44 7.11 -17.89
CA PRO A 464 4.90 7.06 -16.51
C PRO A 464 3.74 6.71 -15.57
N PHE A 465 4.06 5.95 -14.53
CA PHE A 465 3.17 5.69 -13.40
C PHE A 465 3.93 6.00 -12.12
N GLU A 466 3.38 6.88 -11.27
CA GLU A 466 4.05 7.36 -10.05
C GLU A 466 5.46 7.93 -10.31
N GLY A 467 5.63 8.64 -11.44
CA GLY A 467 6.91 9.23 -11.84
C GLY A 467 7.92 8.24 -12.43
N ARG A 468 7.56 6.97 -12.65
CA ARG A 468 8.47 5.91 -13.12
C ARG A 468 8.00 5.26 -14.42
N PHE A 469 8.95 4.94 -15.30
CA PHE A 469 8.73 4.03 -16.42
C PHE A 469 9.00 2.60 -15.95
N ARG A 470 7.92 1.89 -15.63
CA ARG A 470 7.98 0.51 -15.18
C ARG A 470 8.43 -0.42 -16.30
N VAL A 471 9.02 -1.54 -15.91
CA VAL A 471 9.48 -2.58 -16.82
C VAL A 471 8.92 -3.94 -16.41
N ASP A 472 8.49 -4.70 -17.42
CA ASP A 472 8.18 -6.13 -17.32
C ASP A 472 9.22 -6.89 -18.15
N ALA A 473 9.73 -8.01 -17.63
CA ALA A 473 10.76 -8.80 -18.30
C ALA A 473 10.68 -10.29 -17.99
N THR A 474 11.29 -11.10 -18.86
CA THR A 474 11.57 -12.52 -18.63
C THR A 474 13.05 -12.73 -18.40
N PHE A 475 13.41 -13.78 -17.66
CA PHE A 475 14.79 -13.98 -17.20
C PHE A 475 15.24 -15.44 -17.37
N ASN A 476 16.52 -15.59 -17.73
CA ASN A 476 17.29 -16.81 -17.46
C ASN A 476 18.15 -16.57 -16.21
N PHE A 477 18.44 -17.62 -15.45
CA PHE A 477 19.29 -17.52 -14.26
C PHE A 477 20.58 -18.28 -14.50
N ASP A 478 21.68 -17.54 -14.69
CA ASP A 478 22.99 -18.09 -14.98
C ASP A 478 23.81 -18.26 -13.70
N VAL A 479 24.55 -19.35 -13.59
CA VAL A 479 25.47 -19.56 -12.47
C VAL A 479 26.72 -18.70 -12.64
N LYS A 480 27.10 -17.98 -11.59
CA LYS A 480 28.33 -17.19 -11.48
C LYS A 480 29.21 -17.79 -10.39
N ASN A 481 30.38 -18.26 -10.81
CA ASN A 481 31.41 -18.80 -9.92
C ASN A 481 32.47 -17.73 -9.66
N SER A 482 33.04 -17.73 -8.44
CA SER A 482 34.21 -16.91 -8.09
C SER A 482 33.99 -15.40 -8.29
N VAL A 483 32.82 -14.89 -7.89
CA VAL A 483 32.54 -13.45 -7.89
C VAL A 483 33.25 -12.79 -6.71
N ASP A 484 33.96 -11.69 -6.96
CA ASP A 484 34.49 -10.84 -5.90
C ASP A 484 33.38 -9.97 -5.32
N LEU A 485 33.01 -10.25 -4.08
CA LEU A 485 31.98 -9.54 -3.32
C LEU A 485 32.55 -8.49 -2.37
N THR A 486 33.82 -8.12 -2.49
CA THR A 486 34.45 -7.11 -1.63
C THR A 486 33.70 -5.78 -1.71
N GLY A 487 33.23 -5.28 -0.57
CA GLY A 487 32.46 -4.03 -0.48
C GLY A 487 30.99 -4.13 -0.91
N TRP A 488 30.50 -5.31 -1.30
CA TRP A 488 29.08 -5.54 -1.58
C TRP A 488 28.27 -5.57 -0.28
N TYR A 489 26.94 -5.56 -0.43
CA TYR A 489 26.00 -5.67 0.68
C TYR A 489 25.24 -6.99 0.59
N GLU A 490 25.16 -7.72 1.70
CA GLU A 490 24.42 -8.97 1.86
C GLU A 490 23.08 -8.72 2.55
N VAL A 491 22.02 -9.35 2.02
CA VAL A 491 20.69 -9.41 2.62
C VAL A 491 20.26 -10.87 2.72
N ALA A 492 20.42 -11.46 3.90
CA ALA A 492 19.89 -12.80 4.18
C ALA A 492 18.37 -12.78 4.25
N THR A 493 17.68 -13.72 3.61
CA THR A 493 16.21 -13.84 3.70
C THR A 493 15.76 -14.55 4.98
N ALA A 494 16.69 -15.18 5.70
CA ALA A 494 16.47 -15.75 7.03
C ALA A 494 16.34 -14.66 8.12
N GLN A 495 15.35 -13.78 7.98
CA GLN A 495 15.02 -12.71 8.92
C GLN A 495 13.51 -12.41 8.90
N ALA A 496 13.00 -11.71 9.91
CA ALA A 496 11.58 -11.43 10.07
C ALA A 496 10.91 -10.74 8.87
N LYS A 497 11.66 -9.97 8.07
CA LYS A 497 11.18 -9.28 6.85
C LYS A 497 11.73 -9.93 5.56
N GLY A 498 12.04 -11.22 5.60
CA GLY A 498 12.63 -11.97 4.48
C GLY A 498 11.73 -12.06 3.25
N GLU A 499 10.42 -12.23 3.47
CA GLU A 499 9.42 -12.24 2.39
C GLU A 499 9.31 -10.87 1.71
N LEU A 500 9.25 -9.78 2.51
CA LEU A 500 9.32 -8.42 1.99
C LEU A 500 10.62 -8.17 1.20
N ALA A 501 11.78 -8.57 1.74
CA ALA A 501 13.06 -8.44 1.05
C ALA A 501 13.04 -9.16 -0.32
N THR A 502 12.45 -10.35 -0.37
CA THR A 502 12.28 -11.12 -1.60
C THR A 502 11.40 -10.38 -2.61
N HIS A 503 10.25 -9.82 -2.19
CA HIS A 503 9.41 -9.02 -3.09
C HIS A 503 10.11 -7.78 -3.65
N LEU A 504 10.98 -7.14 -2.85
CA LEU A 504 11.68 -5.93 -3.27
C LEU A 504 12.87 -6.23 -4.20
N LEU A 505 13.59 -7.33 -3.96
CA LEU A 505 14.87 -7.62 -4.63
C LEU A 505 14.77 -8.68 -5.72
N HIS A 506 13.77 -9.55 -5.72
CA HIS A 506 13.62 -10.56 -6.76
C HIS A 506 13.02 -9.96 -8.05
N PRO A 507 13.69 -10.05 -9.20
CA PRO A 507 13.33 -9.26 -10.39
C PRO A 507 12.00 -9.70 -11.04
N GLN A 508 11.52 -10.91 -10.74
CA GLN A 508 10.22 -11.40 -11.18
C GLN A 508 9.03 -10.88 -10.35
N ALA A 509 9.27 -10.20 -9.22
CA ALA A 509 8.18 -9.65 -8.41
C ALA A 509 7.65 -8.34 -9.03
N PRO A 510 6.32 -8.15 -9.13
CA PRO A 510 5.70 -7.01 -9.81
C PRO A 510 5.83 -5.68 -9.06
N ASP A 511 6.39 -5.69 -7.85
CA ASP A 511 6.64 -4.50 -7.03
C ASP A 511 8.10 -4.42 -6.57
N SER A 512 8.99 -5.14 -7.26
CA SER A 512 10.44 -5.09 -7.06
C SER A 512 11.04 -3.77 -7.50
N PHE A 513 12.23 -3.46 -6.98
CA PHE A 513 13.06 -2.36 -7.46
C PHE A 513 13.34 -2.46 -8.97
N PHE A 514 13.47 -3.68 -9.49
CA PHE A 514 13.51 -3.94 -10.93
C PHE A 514 12.26 -3.42 -11.65
N SER A 515 11.07 -3.88 -11.27
CA SER A 515 9.84 -3.49 -11.99
C SER A 515 9.50 -2.00 -11.84
N TRP A 516 9.96 -1.36 -10.77
CA TRP A 516 9.87 0.09 -10.57
C TRP A 516 10.95 0.90 -11.30
N GLY A 517 11.88 0.23 -12.00
CA GLY A 517 12.84 0.86 -12.89
C GLY A 517 14.09 1.42 -12.23
N GLU A 518 14.45 0.94 -11.03
CA GLU A 518 15.72 1.31 -10.36
C GLU A 518 16.97 0.91 -11.17
N PHE A 519 16.82 -0.07 -12.08
CA PHE A 519 17.91 -0.62 -12.88
C PHE A 519 17.70 -0.35 -14.38
N ASN A 520 16.93 0.67 -14.76
CA ASN A 520 16.62 0.94 -16.17
C ASN A 520 17.87 1.18 -17.05
N THR A 521 19.01 1.53 -16.45
CA THR A 521 20.28 1.72 -17.17
C THR A 521 20.84 0.44 -17.78
N ILE A 522 20.48 -0.76 -17.28
CA ILE A 522 20.99 -2.04 -17.83
C ILE A 522 20.41 -2.37 -19.21
N PHE A 523 19.35 -1.67 -19.63
CA PHE A 523 18.73 -1.79 -20.95
C PHE A 523 19.37 -0.86 -21.99
N GLN A 524 20.28 0.02 -21.56
CA GLN A 524 21.03 0.88 -22.48
C GLN A 524 22.35 0.20 -22.82
N ARG A 525 22.50 -0.20 -24.08
CA ARG A 525 23.80 -0.60 -24.62
C ARG A 525 24.67 0.65 -24.74
N THR A 526 25.75 0.71 -23.97
CA THR A 526 26.62 1.89 -23.92
C THR A 526 27.67 1.86 -25.03
N GLU A 527 28.27 0.70 -25.27
CA GLU A 527 29.26 0.49 -26.33
C GLU A 527 28.65 -0.14 -27.59
N TYR A 528 29.09 0.32 -28.75
CA TYR A 528 28.67 -0.17 -30.06
C TYR A 528 29.88 -0.56 -30.91
N VAL A 529 29.63 -1.30 -31.99
CA VAL A 529 30.69 -1.75 -32.91
C VAL A 529 30.33 -1.34 -34.33
N GLU A 530 31.35 -0.92 -35.08
CA GLU A 530 31.22 -0.59 -36.49
C GLU A 530 31.41 -1.83 -37.36
N ASN A 531 30.62 -1.96 -38.43
CA ASN A 531 30.66 -3.14 -39.31
C ASN A 531 32.03 -3.35 -39.96
N TYR A 532 32.79 -2.29 -40.25
CA TYR A 532 34.13 -2.41 -40.82
C TYR A 532 35.11 -3.14 -39.88
N ALA A 533 34.88 -3.06 -38.57
CA ALA A 533 35.68 -3.74 -37.56
C ALA A 533 35.08 -5.13 -37.24
N LEU A 534 33.75 -5.22 -37.12
CA LEU A 534 33.08 -6.46 -36.76
C LEU A 534 33.15 -7.51 -37.87
N GLU A 535 32.94 -7.16 -39.14
CA GLU A 535 32.81 -8.15 -40.20
C GLU A 535 34.08 -8.99 -40.40
N PRO A 536 35.30 -8.41 -40.52
CA PRO A 536 36.52 -9.20 -40.60
C PRO A 536 36.73 -10.08 -39.36
N PHE A 537 36.43 -9.56 -38.17
CA PHE A 537 36.56 -10.31 -36.92
C PHE A 537 35.58 -11.49 -36.85
N ALA A 538 34.31 -11.25 -37.17
CA ALA A 538 33.26 -12.27 -37.21
C ALA A 538 33.57 -13.38 -38.21
N ARG A 539 34.14 -13.05 -39.38
CA ARG A 539 34.60 -14.05 -40.35
C ARG A 539 35.69 -14.96 -39.77
N SER A 540 36.66 -14.41 -39.04
CA SER A 540 37.67 -15.22 -38.33
C SER A 540 37.01 -16.09 -37.27
N MET A 541 36.12 -15.50 -36.48
CA MET A 541 35.43 -16.16 -35.36
C MET A 541 34.60 -17.37 -35.82
N LEU A 542 33.84 -17.23 -36.91
CA LEU A 542 33.05 -18.32 -37.49
C LEU A 542 33.94 -19.41 -38.12
N LYS A 543 35.08 -19.04 -38.73
CA LYS A 543 36.04 -20.00 -39.29
C LYS A 543 36.73 -20.81 -38.19
N GLU A 544 37.08 -20.17 -37.08
CA GLU A 544 37.80 -20.76 -35.95
C GLU A 544 36.87 -21.54 -35.00
N ASN A 545 35.56 -21.24 -35.00
CA ASN A 545 34.56 -21.91 -34.17
C ASN A 545 33.43 -22.53 -35.02
N PRO A 546 33.61 -23.78 -35.51
CA PRO A 546 32.61 -24.47 -36.33
C PRO A 546 31.25 -24.65 -35.65
N ALA A 547 31.20 -24.76 -34.31
CA ALA A 547 29.95 -24.88 -33.58
C ALA A 547 29.13 -23.58 -33.64
N MET A 548 29.81 -22.43 -33.51
CA MET A 548 29.19 -21.12 -33.68
C MET A 548 28.71 -20.89 -35.12
N ALA A 549 29.50 -21.30 -36.11
CA ALA A 549 29.10 -21.23 -37.51
C ALA A 549 27.82 -22.04 -37.79
N LEU A 550 27.75 -23.27 -37.27
CA LEU A 550 26.56 -24.11 -37.39
C LEU A 550 25.33 -23.45 -36.74
N GLU A 551 25.49 -22.84 -35.57
CA GLU A 551 24.39 -22.14 -34.89
C GLU A 551 23.93 -20.89 -35.65
N PHE A 552 24.86 -20.11 -36.20
CA PHE A 552 24.54 -18.95 -37.03
C PHE A 552 23.76 -19.36 -38.29
N ASP A 553 24.23 -20.40 -39.00
CA ASP A 553 23.55 -20.94 -40.18
C ASP A 553 22.19 -21.56 -39.84
N ARG A 554 22.08 -22.22 -38.68
CA ARG A 554 20.80 -22.73 -38.17
C ARG A 554 19.82 -21.59 -37.96
N LYS A 555 20.23 -20.50 -37.28
CA LYS A 555 19.38 -19.31 -37.10
C LYS A 555 18.96 -18.70 -38.43
N ILE A 556 19.86 -18.56 -39.41
CA ILE A 556 19.50 -18.07 -40.76
C ILE A 556 18.45 -18.96 -41.45
N ARG A 557 18.49 -20.28 -41.25
CA ARG A 557 17.52 -21.20 -41.88
C ARG A 557 16.18 -21.24 -41.17
N GLU A 558 16.17 -21.17 -39.84
CA GLU A 558 14.98 -21.45 -39.02
C GLU A 558 14.25 -20.20 -38.54
N ASP A 559 14.94 -19.06 -38.45
CA ASP A 559 14.38 -17.79 -37.99
C ASP A 559 14.30 -16.80 -39.16
N LYS A 560 13.09 -16.64 -39.73
CA LYS A 560 12.85 -15.78 -40.89
C LYS A 560 13.11 -14.30 -40.61
N GLU A 561 12.81 -13.83 -39.40
CA GLU A 561 13.03 -12.43 -39.03
C GLU A 561 14.53 -12.15 -38.98
N PHE A 562 15.29 -13.00 -38.26
CA PHE A 562 16.74 -12.95 -38.21
C PHE A 562 17.39 -13.10 -39.60
N ALA A 563 16.85 -13.98 -40.44
CA ALA A 563 17.33 -14.14 -41.81
C ALA A 563 17.08 -12.89 -42.66
N SER A 564 16.02 -12.14 -42.44
CA SER A 564 15.73 -10.94 -43.24
C SER A 564 16.37 -9.65 -42.72
N ASP A 565 16.95 -9.68 -41.50
CA ASP A 565 17.47 -8.49 -40.82
C ASP A 565 19.01 -8.51 -40.72
N PRO A 566 19.72 -7.70 -41.55
CA PRO A 566 21.18 -7.59 -41.48
C PRO A 566 21.70 -7.08 -40.14
N ALA A 567 20.96 -6.18 -39.47
CA ALA A 567 21.37 -5.64 -38.17
C ALA A 567 21.29 -6.72 -37.10
N ALA A 568 20.19 -7.48 -37.05
CA ALA A 568 20.03 -8.59 -36.11
C ALA A 568 21.16 -9.63 -36.23
N ARG A 569 21.59 -9.93 -37.46
CA ARG A 569 22.73 -10.85 -37.72
C ARG A 569 24.04 -10.31 -37.16
N MET A 570 24.34 -9.05 -37.41
CA MET A 570 25.57 -8.41 -36.91
C MET A 570 25.54 -8.25 -35.40
N ASP A 571 24.41 -7.88 -34.81
CA ASP A 571 24.26 -7.81 -33.36
C ASP A 571 24.45 -9.16 -32.68
N TRP A 572 23.93 -10.25 -33.29
CA TRP A 572 24.17 -11.60 -32.78
C TRP A 572 25.64 -11.97 -32.82
N LEU A 573 26.35 -11.67 -33.92
CA LEU A 573 27.79 -11.91 -34.04
C LEU A 573 28.58 -11.09 -33.04
N TYR A 574 28.23 -9.81 -32.86
CA TYR A 574 28.87 -8.95 -31.87
C TYR A 574 28.69 -9.49 -30.45
N ALA A 575 27.49 -10.00 -30.12
CA ALA A 575 27.19 -10.62 -28.83
C ALA A 575 28.05 -11.86 -28.51
N GLN A 576 28.67 -12.48 -29.52
CA GLN A 576 29.63 -13.57 -29.33
C GLN A 576 31.08 -13.10 -29.13
N THR A 577 31.37 -11.80 -29.30
CA THR A 577 32.74 -11.27 -29.21
C THR A 577 33.17 -10.99 -27.78
N PRO A 578 34.47 -11.03 -27.46
CA PRO A 578 34.99 -10.61 -26.16
C PRO A 578 34.82 -9.10 -25.88
N TYR A 579 34.50 -8.31 -26.91
CA TYR A 579 34.24 -6.87 -26.80
C TYR A 579 32.79 -6.56 -26.39
N TYR A 580 31.92 -7.57 -26.34
CA TYR A 580 30.53 -7.36 -25.93
C TYR A 580 30.44 -7.01 -24.45
N ASP A 581 29.64 -5.99 -24.13
CA ASP A 581 29.35 -5.61 -22.76
C ASP A 581 28.62 -6.75 -22.03
N GLN A 582 29.36 -7.45 -21.18
CA GLN A 582 28.84 -8.58 -20.40
C GLN A 582 27.85 -8.16 -19.30
N ALA A 583 27.74 -6.86 -19.00
CA ALA A 583 26.77 -6.31 -18.06
C ALA A 583 25.44 -5.89 -18.72
N TYR A 584 25.40 -5.74 -20.05
CA TYR A 584 24.18 -5.40 -20.77
C TYR A 584 23.11 -6.48 -20.54
N LEU A 585 21.88 -6.05 -20.20
CA LEU A 585 20.75 -6.92 -19.87
C LEU A 585 21.01 -7.89 -18.70
N LYS A 586 21.98 -7.60 -17.83
CA LYS A 586 22.21 -8.35 -16.60
C LYS A 586 21.64 -7.63 -15.39
N TYR A 587 20.85 -8.35 -14.60
CA TYR A 587 20.41 -7.87 -13.31
C TYR A 587 21.60 -7.77 -12.34
N PRO A 588 21.84 -6.62 -11.69
CA PRO A 588 23.05 -6.42 -10.91
C PRO A 588 23.04 -7.11 -9.55
N ILE A 589 21.86 -7.47 -9.03
CA ILE A 589 21.76 -8.16 -7.73
C ILE A 589 21.91 -9.67 -7.95
N LEU A 590 22.87 -10.26 -7.23
CA LEU A 590 23.15 -11.69 -7.27
C LEU A 590 22.38 -12.40 -6.16
N MET A 591 22.11 -13.69 -6.36
CA MET A 591 21.33 -14.51 -5.43
C MET A 591 22.06 -15.81 -5.11
N SER A 592 22.18 -16.18 -3.85
CA SER A 592 22.52 -17.56 -3.46
C SER A 592 21.25 -18.32 -3.10
N PHE A 593 21.26 -19.64 -3.33
CA PHE A 593 20.18 -20.54 -2.95
C PHE A 593 20.80 -21.68 -2.15
N LYS A 594 20.07 -22.21 -1.17
CA LYS A 594 20.55 -23.40 -0.45
C LYS A 594 20.72 -24.57 -1.42
N GLU A 595 21.83 -25.29 -1.29
CA GLU A 595 22.00 -26.57 -1.97
C GLU A 595 20.89 -27.53 -1.50
N LYS A 596 20.27 -28.23 -2.45
CA LYS A 596 19.14 -29.14 -2.22
C LYS A 596 19.59 -30.47 -1.65
#